data_AF-A0A4Y2W188-F1
#
_entry.id   AF-A0A4Y2W188-F1
#
_cell.length_a   1.000
_cell.length_b   1.000
_cell.length_c   1.000
_cell.angle_alpha   90.00
_cell.angle_beta   90.00
_cell.angle_gamma   90.00
#
_symmetry.space_group_name_H-M   'P 1'
#
loop_
_entity.id
_entity.type
_entity.pdbx_description
1 polymer ?
#
loop_
_entity_poly.entity_id
_entity_poly.type
_entity_poly.pdbx_seq_one_letter_code
_entity_poly.pdbx_strand_id
1 'polypeptide(L)'
;YFWRLNNNGLMKDYPVEIKRFWYDSDLETVDAVYERPIDTKIVFFSGAQYWLFNGNTKEPGYPRPLTDLGLPPDLKRIDAAMVWGYNGKTYLFAGSQYWRYDESEGRVELDYPRDMGVWRGVPYKIDAAFQYTDGKWKIFSLYLN
;
A
#
# COMPACT_ATOMS: atom_id res chain seq x y z
N TYR A 1 -6.54 -13.38 5.53
CA TYR A 1 -7.30 -12.83 6.68
C TYR A 1 -6.79 -11.43 6.99
N PHE A 2 -7.59 -10.55 7.60
CA PHE A 2 -7.16 -9.23 8.07
C PHE A 2 -7.74 -8.93 9.45
N TRP A 3 -7.19 -7.92 10.13
CA TRP A 3 -7.66 -7.36 11.40
C TRP A 3 -8.00 -5.89 11.20
N ARG A 4 -8.99 -5.39 11.94
CA ARG A 4 -9.36 -3.97 11.91
C ARG A 4 -9.21 -3.35 13.29
N LEU A 5 -8.56 -2.19 13.34
CA LEU A 5 -8.47 -1.37 14.54
C LEU A 5 -9.34 -0.12 14.38
N ASN A 6 -9.89 0.36 15.49
CA ASN A 6 -10.55 1.66 15.59
C ASN A 6 -9.99 2.42 16.81
N ASN A 7 -10.57 3.57 17.14
CA ASN A 7 -10.13 4.40 18.28
C ASN A 7 -10.20 3.68 19.64
N ASN A 8 -10.96 2.59 19.73
CA ASN A 8 -11.09 1.75 20.94
C ASN A 8 -10.17 0.51 20.89
N GLY A 9 -9.27 0.41 19.92
CA GLY A 9 -8.35 -0.70 19.74
C GLY A 9 -8.82 -1.72 18.70
N LEU A 10 -8.39 -2.98 18.88
CA LEU A 10 -8.77 -4.07 17.97
C LEU A 10 -10.29 -4.30 18.04
N MET A 11 -10.95 -4.29 16.89
CA MET A 11 -12.38 -4.58 16.82
C MET A 11 -12.66 -6.05 17.19
N LYS A 12 -13.77 -6.29 17.90
CA LYS A 12 -14.29 -7.65 18.12
C LYS A 12 -14.66 -8.28 16.77
N ASP A 13 -14.60 -9.61 16.70
CA ASP A 13 -14.95 -10.44 15.52
C ASP A 13 -13.88 -10.53 14.39
N TYR A 14 -12.63 -10.17 14.69
CA TYR A 14 -11.47 -10.38 13.82
C TYR A 14 -10.54 -11.48 14.35
N PRO A 15 -9.80 -12.22 13.49
CA PRO A 15 -9.60 -11.97 12.06
C PRO A 15 -10.80 -12.33 11.18
N VAL A 16 -10.93 -11.62 10.05
CA VAL A 16 -11.90 -11.95 9.01
C VAL A 16 -11.18 -12.29 7.71
N GLU A 17 -11.72 -13.23 6.92
CA GLU A 17 -11.23 -13.50 5.57
C GLU A 17 -11.38 -12.27 4.68
N ILE A 18 -10.33 -11.95 3.94
CA ILE A 18 -10.33 -10.79 3.02
C ILE A 18 -11.44 -10.93 1.96
N LYS A 19 -11.68 -12.17 1.50
CA LYS A 19 -12.72 -12.52 0.52
C LYS A 19 -14.14 -12.32 1.03
N ARG A 20 -14.38 -12.11 2.34
CA ARG A 20 -15.72 -11.73 2.83
C ARG A 20 -16.07 -10.27 2.53
N PHE A 21 -15.05 -9.41 2.39
CA PHE A 21 -15.22 -7.99 2.12
C PHE A 21 -14.94 -7.66 0.66
N TRP A 22 -13.85 -8.19 0.10
CA TRP A 22 -13.46 -8.01 -1.29
C TRP A 22 -13.69 -9.30 -2.09
N TYR A 23 -14.95 -9.71 -2.18
CA TYR A 23 -15.37 -11.04 -2.66
C TYR A 23 -15.23 -11.25 -4.17
N ASP A 24 -15.34 -10.18 -4.97
CA ASP A 24 -15.18 -10.20 -6.44
C ASP A 24 -13.74 -9.87 -6.86
N SER A 25 -12.79 -10.21 -6.00
CA SER A 25 -11.38 -10.05 -6.29
C SER A 25 -10.73 -11.39 -6.53
N ASP A 26 -9.97 -11.46 -7.62
CA ASP A 26 -9.07 -12.58 -7.90
C ASP A 26 -7.78 -12.46 -7.05
N LEU A 27 -7.82 -11.68 -5.96
CA LEU A 27 -6.73 -11.45 -5.02
C LEU A 27 -6.53 -12.70 -4.16
N GLU A 28 -5.40 -13.37 -4.33
CA GLU A 28 -4.97 -14.47 -3.46
C GLU A 28 -4.13 -13.99 -2.29
N THR A 29 -3.22 -13.05 -2.56
CA THR A 29 -2.32 -12.42 -1.59
C THR A 29 -2.40 -10.90 -1.70
N VAL A 30 -1.98 -10.22 -0.63
CA VAL A 30 -1.81 -8.76 -0.61
C VAL A 30 -0.41 -8.49 -0.12
N ASP A 31 0.40 -7.87 -0.97
CA ASP A 31 1.78 -7.48 -0.62
C ASP A 31 1.80 -6.11 0.07
N ALA A 32 0.97 -5.17 -0.41
CA ALA A 32 0.81 -3.86 0.21
C ALA A 32 -0.61 -3.31 -0.02
N VAL A 33 -1.05 -2.41 0.86
CA VAL A 33 -2.35 -1.75 0.75
C VAL A 33 -2.26 -0.32 1.25
N TYR A 34 -2.95 0.61 0.59
CA TYR A 34 -3.16 1.95 1.13
C TYR A 34 -4.51 2.52 0.67
N GLU A 35 -4.99 3.52 1.40
CA GLU A 35 -6.16 4.32 1.00
C GLU A 35 -5.67 5.61 0.33
N ARG A 36 -6.11 5.88 -0.90
CA ARG A 36 -5.67 7.06 -1.63
C ARG A 36 -6.39 8.32 -1.13
N PRO A 37 -5.66 9.42 -0.88
CA PRO A 37 -6.23 10.60 -0.22
C PRO A 37 -7.21 11.38 -1.11
N ILE A 38 -7.18 11.19 -2.43
CA ILE A 38 -7.97 12.00 -3.37
C ILE A 38 -9.46 11.65 -3.37
N ASP A 39 -9.81 10.38 -3.13
CA ASP A 39 -11.21 9.93 -3.16
C ASP A 39 -11.50 8.71 -2.27
N THR A 40 -10.58 8.39 -1.35
CA THR A 40 -10.71 7.32 -0.35
C THR A 40 -10.83 5.90 -0.91
N LYS A 41 -10.55 5.69 -2.22
CA LYS A 41 -10.47 4.34 -2.76
C LYS A 41 -9.24 3.60 -2.21
N ILE A 42 -9.37 2.29 -2.11
CA ILE A 42 -8.34 1.43 -1.54
C ILE A 42 -7.57 0.79 -2.69
N VAL A 43 -6.24 0.93 -2.64
CA VAL A 43 -5.33 0.31 -3.59
C VAL A 43 -4.69 -0.91 -2.94
N PHE A 44 -4.87 -2.07 -3.56
CA PHE A 44 -4.21 -3.31 -3.16
C PHE A 44 -3.14 -3.68 -4.18
N PHE A 45 -1.95 -4.02 -3.70
CA PHE A 45 -0.85 -4.55 -4.50
C PHE A 45 -0.72 -6.05 -4.30
N SER A 46 -0.52 -6.79 -5.38
CA SER A 46 -0.22 -8.22 -5.36
C SER A 46 0.61 -8.58 -6.58
N GLY A 47 1.83 -9.08 -6.35
CA GLY A 47 2.83 -9.28 -7.39
C GLY A 47 3.06 -8.01 -8.21
N ALA A 48 3.16 -8.17 -9.53
CA ALA A 48 3.38 -7.07 -10.48
C ALA A 48 2.08 -6.37 -10.90
N GLN A 49 1.02 -6.45 -10.08
CA GLN A 49 -0.29 -5.87 -10.36
C GLN A 49 -0.86 -5.12 -9.17
N TYR A 50 -1.84 -4.27 -9.45
CA TYR A 50 -2.62 -3.58 -8.43
C TYR A 50 -4.10 -3.56 -8.78
N TRP A 51 -4.93 -3.51 -7.74
CA TRP A 51 -6.38 -3.41 -7.80
C TRP A 51 -6.81 -2.11 -7.15
N LEU A 52 -7.90 -1.53 -7.66
CA LEU A 52 -8.54 -0.36 -7.08
C LEU A 52 -9.95 -0.73 -6.63
N PHE A 53 -10.28 -0.39 -5.40
CA PHE A 53 -11.59 -0.66 -4.81
C PHE A 53 -12.26 0.62 -4.31
N ASN A 54 -13.55 0.76 -4.60
CA ASN A 54 -14.43 1.71 -3.95
C ASN A 54 -15.14 0.99 -2.79
N GLY A 55 -14.60 1.16 -1.58
CA GLY A 55 -14.98 0.36 -0.42
C GLY A 55 -14.70 -1.12 -0.67
N ASN A 56 -15.76 -1.90 -0.88
CA ASN A 56 -15.71 -3.33 -1.12
C ASN A 56 -15.81 -3.72 -2.61
N THR A 57 -16.10 -2.75 -3.48
CA THR A 57 -16.38 -3.00 -4.90
C THR A 57 -15.12 -2.78 -5.74
N LYS A 58 -14.72 -3.78 -6.52
CA LYS A 58 -13.60 -3.68 -7.46
C LYS A 58 -13.98 -2.72 -8.59
N GLU A 59 -13.11 -1.77 -8.89
CA GLU A 59 -13.33 -0.85 -10.01
C GLU A 59 -13.16 -1.57 -11.37
N PRO A 60 -13.96 -1.24 -12.39
CA PRO A 60 -13.82 -1.84 -13.72
C PRO A 60 -12.42 -1.63 -14.33
N GLY A 61 -11.91 -2.65 -15.02
CA GLY A 61 -10.61 -2.59 -15.68
C GLY A 61 -9.41 -2.76 -14.75
N TYR A 62 -9.62 -3.35 -13.56
CA TYR A 62 -8.59 -3.82 -12.64
C TYR A 62 -8.63 -5.35 -12.49
N PRO A 63 -7.48 -6.02 -12.25
CA PRO A 63 -6.16 -5.43 -11.96
C PRO A 63 -5.48 -4.76 -13.15
N ARG A 64 -4.51 -3.89 -12.84
CA ARG A 64 -3.62 -3.24 -13.82
C ARG A 64 -2.15 -3.51 -13.46
N PRO A 65 -1.22 -3.47 -14.44
CA PRO A 65 0.20 -3.69 -14.18
C PRO A 65 0.81 -2.50 -13.42
N LEU A 66 1.85 -2.74 -12.62
CA LEU A 66 2.57 -1.66 -11.91
C LEU A 66 3.14 -0.59 -12.87
N THR A 67 3.41 -0.95 -14.12
CA THR A 67 3.89 -0.01 -15.15
C THR A 67 2.89 1.12 -15.43
N ASP A 68 1.59 0.92 -15.21
CA ASP A 68 0.58 1.97 -15.34
C ASP A 68 0.77 3.09 -14.30
N LEU A 69 1.44 2.79 -13.17
CA LEU A 69 1.83 3.79 -12.16
C LEU A 69 3.15 4.49 -12.50
N GLY A 70 3.82 4.11 -13.59
CA GLY A 70 5.17 4.57 -13.95
C GLY A 70 6.30 3.80 -13.25
N LEU A 71 6.02 2.61 -12.71
CA LEU A 71 7.04 1.75 -12.10
C LEU A 71 7.80 0.91 -13.15
N PRO A 72 9.04 0.48 -12.87
CA PRO A 72 9.83 -0.32 -13.80
C PRO A 72 9.16 -1.66 -14.15
N PRO A 73 9.28 -2.15 -15.40
CA PRO A 73 8.63 -3.38 -15.86
C PRO A 73 9.22 -4.67 -15.22
N ASP A 74 10.43 -4.60 -14.68
CA ASP A 74 11.11 -5.68 -13.98
C ASP A 74 10.74 -5.76 -12.49
N LEU A 75 10.09 -4.73 -11.94
CA LEU A 75 9.65 -4.70 -10.54
C LEU A 75 8.59 -5.77 -10.28
N LYS A 76 8.87 -6.65 -9.31
CA LYS A 76 8.06 -7.85 -9.09
C LYS A 76 6.91 -7.67 -8.11
N ARG A 77 7.05 -6.75 -7.15
CA ARG A 77 6.03 -6.44 -6.14
C ARG A 77 6.36 -5.15 -5.40
N ILE A 78 5.38 -4.66 -4.65
CA ILE A 78 5.50 -3.56 -3.68
C ILE A 78 5.45 -4.17 -2.28
N ASP A 79 6.47 -3.91 -1.46
CA ASP A 79 6.58 -4.43 -0.09
C ASP A 79 5.74 -3.62 0.89
N ALA A 80 5.62 -2.31 0.68
CA ALA A 80 4.75 -1.45 1.46
C ALA A 80 4.34 -0.20 0.67
N ALA A 81 3.21 0.37 1.06
CA ALA A 81 2.74 1.65 0.54
C ALA A 81 2.28 2.54 1.71
N MET A 82 2.55 3.84 1.63
CA MET A 82 2.01 4.80 2.60
C MET A 82 1.78 6.16 1.96
N VAL A 83 0.75 6.87 2.40
CA VAL A 83 0.55 8.29 2.06
C VAL A 83 1.31 9.11 3.07
N TRP A 84 2.24 9.97 2.71
CA TRP A 84 2.93 10.83 3.68
C TRP A 84 2.12 12.10 3.95
N GLY A 85 1.49 12.19 5.12
CA GLY A 85 0.66 13.32 5.52
C GLY A 85 1.31 14.71 5.51
N TYR A 86 2.65 14.83 5.43
CA TYR A 86 3.31 16.15 5.30
C TYR A 86 3.11 16.78 3.91
N ASN A 87 3.14 15.96 2.86
CA ASN A 87 3.01 16.45 1.47
C ASN A 87 1.89 15.77 0.67
N GLY A 88 1.15 14.84 1.29
CA GLY A 88 0.06 14.10 0.67
C GLY A 88 0.47 13.12 -0.43
N LYS A 89 1.77 12.93 -0.68
CA LYS A 89 2.24 12.01 -1.73
C LYS A 89 2.22 10.57 -1.25
N THR A 90 2.00 9.65 -2.16
CA THR A 90 2.07 8.20 -1.87
C THR A 90 3.51 7.73 -2.06
N TYR A 91 4.02 6.94 -1.14
CA TYR A 91 5.36 6.35 -1.17
C TYR A 91 5.22 4.85 -1.28
N LEU A 92 5.82 4.30 -2.34
CA LEU A 92 5.79 2.88 -2.65
C LEU A 92 7.19 2.32 -2.41
N PHE A 93 7.31 1.25 -1.63
CA PHE A 93 8.59 0.67 -1.21
C PHE A 93 8.76 -0.72 -1.82
N ALA A 94 9.96 -1.02 -2.30
CA ALA A 94 10.33 -2.37 -2.71
C ALA A 94 11.83 -2.60 -2.55
N GLY A 95 12.21 -3.66 -1.83
CA GLY A 95 13.60 -4.00 -1.56
C GLY A 95 14.32 -2.89 -0.81
N SER A 96 15.34 -2.29 -1.42
CA SER A 96 16.08 -1.16 -0.83
C SER A 96 15.67 0.21 -1.39
N GLN A 97 14.61 0.25 -2.20
CA GLN A 97 14.21 1.40 -2.98
C GLN A 97 12.81 1.86 -2.63
N TYR A 98 12.54 3.13 -2.91
CA TYR A 98 11.20 3.69 -2.86
C TYR A 98 10.94 4.66 -4.00
N TRP A 99 9.67 4.79 -4.35
CA TRP A 99 9.13 5.72 -5.34
C TRP A 99 8.16 6.68 -4.67
N ARG A 100 8.11 7.92 -5.15
CA ARG A 100 7.07 8.88 -4.78
C ARG A 100 6.07 8.98 -5.92
N TYR A 101 4.83 8.63 -5.63
CA TYR A 101 3.70 8.66 -6.54
C TYR A 101 2.86 9.90 -6.26
N ASP A 102 2.54 10.61 -7.33
CA ASP A 102 1.71 11.79 -7.31
C ASP A 102 0.28 11.43 -7.76
N GLU A 103 -0.65 11.41 -6.81
CA GLU A 103 -2.05 11.08 -7.07
C GLU A 103 -2.73 12.07 -8.02
N SER A 104 -2.31 13.34 -8.05
CA SER A 104 -2.91 14.33 -8.96
C SER A 104 -2.43 14.16 -10.41
N GLU A 105 -1.17 13.73 -10.58
CA GLU A 105 -0.59 13.48 -11.90
C GLU A 105 -0.84 12.04 -12.39
N GLY A 106 -1.23 11.14 -11.49
CA GLY A 106 -1.49 9.74 -11.80
C GLY A 106 -0.23 8.94 -12.14
N ARG A 107 0.94 9.34 -11.62
CA ARG A 107 2.23 8.69 -11.92
C ARG A 107 3.29 8.90 -10.85
N VAL A 108 4.29 8.03 -10.85
CA VAL A 108 5.56 8.23 -10.17
C VAL A 108 6.25 9.51 -10.66
N GLU A 109 6.76 10.28 -9.72
CA GLU A 109 7.53 11.50 -10.00
C GLU A 109 8.89 11.17 -10.64
N LEU A 110 9.43 12.13 -11.40
CA LEU A 110 10.78 12.03 -11.96
C LEU A 110 11.84 11.95 -10.86
N ASP A 111 13.01 11.39 -11.19
CA ASP A 111 14.16 11.17 -10.28
C ASP A 111 13.94 10.13 -9.17
N TYR A 112 12.99 9.22 -9.39
CA TYR A 112 12.77 8.01 -8.60
C TYR A 112 13.11 6.74 -9.41
N PRO A 113 13.53 5.64 -8.77
CA PRO A 113 13.58 5.39 -7.32
C PRO A 113 14.69 6.11 -6.57
N ARG A 114 14.55 6.15 -5.24
CA ARG A 114 15.61 6.57 -4.29
C ARG A 114 15.89 5.48 -3.27
N ASP A 115 17.08 5.51 -2.68
CA ASP A 115 17.49 4.55 -1.65
C ASP A 115 16.75 4.81 -0.33
N MET A 116 16.26 3.74 0.30
CA MET A 116 15.54 3.86 1.57
C MET A 116 16.41 4.32 2.75
N GLY A 117 17.75 4.34 2.63
CA GLY A 117 18.66 4.82 3.67
C GLY A 117 18.44 6.27 4.09
N VAL A 118 17.68 7.06 3.32
CA VAL A 118 17.22 8.39 3.72
C VAL A 118 16.20 8.35 4.87
N TRP A 119 15.46 7.24 5.01
CA TRP A 119 14.48 7.00 6.07
C TRP A 119 15.18 6.49 7.33
N ARG A 120 15.81 7.42 8.06
CA ARG A 120 16.57 7.09 9.28
C ARG A 120 15.71 6.32 10.29
N GLY A 121 16.20 5.16 10.72
CA GLY A 121 15.52 4.30 11.70
C GLY A 121 14.51 3.32 11.09
N VAL A 122 14.35 3.31 9.77
CA VAL A 122 13.49 2.36 9.05
C VAL A 122 14.36 1.27 8.42
N PRO A 123 14.10 -0.02 8.66
CA PRO A 123 14.83 -1.09 7.97
C PRO A 123 14.44 -1.13 6.48
N TYR A 124 15.30 -1.68 5.64
CA TYR A 124 15.03 -1.78 4.20
C TYR A 124 13.78 -2.62 3.88
N LYS A 125 13.56 -3.72 4.61
CA LYS A 125 12.38 -4.56 4.40
C LYS A 125 11.30 -4.18 5.41
N ILE A 126 10.25 -3.54 4.92
CA ILE A 126 9.05 -3.22 5.68
C ILE A 126 7.86 -3.94 5.07
N ASP A 127 6.93 -4.41 5.91
CA ASP A 127 5.77 -5.20 5.49
C ASP A 127 4.48 -4.39 5.51
N ALA A 128 4.44 -3.30 6.29
CA ALA A 128 3.37 -2.31 6.24
C ALA A 128 3.81 -0.98 6.84
N ALA A 129 3.20 0.11 6.39
CA ALA A 129 3.32 1.42 7.01
C ALA A 129 1.95 2.11 7.03
N PHE A 130 1.55 2.68 8.17
CA PHE A 130 0.33 3.50 8.25
C PHE A 130 0.51 4.67 9.23
N GLN A 131 -0.27 5.74 9.03
CA GLN A 131 -0.36 6.83 10.00
C GLN A 131 -1.39 6.48 11.07
N TYR A 132 -1.01 6.58 12.34
CA TYR A 132 -1.97 6.46 13.43
C TYR A 132 -2.59 7.82 13.77
N THR A 133 -3.66 7.82 14.57
CA THR A 133 -4.44 9.02 14.92
C THR A 133 -3.67 10.09 15.69
N ASP A 134 -2.46 9.77 16.17
CA ASP A 134 -1.54 10.70 16.82
C ASP A 134 -0.64 11.45 15.82
N GLY A 135 -0.83 11.24 14.51
CA GLY A 135 -0.02 11.81 13.44
C GLY A 135 1.34 11.15 13.26
N LYS A 136 1.68 10.11 14.03
CA LYS A 136 2.93 9.36 13.91
C LYS A 136 2.77 8.16 12.99
N TRP A 137 3.82 7.86 12.24
CA TRP A 137 3.90 6.66 11.41
C TRP A 137 4.19 5.43 12.26
N LYS A 138 3.50 4.34 11.99
CA LYS A 138 3.80 3.01 12.51
C LYS A 138 4.22 2.13 11.33
N ILE A 139 5.43 1.60 11.42
CA ILE A 139 5.99 0.68 10.44
C ILE A 139 6.03 -0.69 11.08
N PHE A 140 5.52 -1.68 10.35
CA PHE A 140 5.51 -3.07 10.77
C PHE A 140 6.50 -3.80 9.89
N SER A 141 7.41 -4.52 10.54
CA SER A 141 8.17 -5.58 9.92
C SER A 141 7.77 -6.88 10.61
N LEU A 142 7.13 -7.78 9.86
CA LEU A 142 6.79 -9.12 10.28
C LEU A 142 7.96 -10.03 9.88
N TYR A 143 8.90 -10.22 10.80
CA TYR A 143 9.85 -11.32 10.68
C TYR A 143 9.07 -12.63 10.86
N LEU A 144 8.73 -13.31 9.77
CA LEU A 144 8.33 -14.71 9.82
C LEU A 144 9.62 -15.51 10.04
N ASN A 145 9.67 -16.24 11.17
CA ASN A 145 10.72 -17.24 11.44
C ASN A 145 10.68 -18.38 10.41
#